data_AF-A0A6M2EWV5-F1
#
_entry.id   AF-A0A6M2EWV5-F1
#
_cell.length_a   1.000
_cell.length_b   1.000
_cell.length_c   1.000
_cell.angle_alpha   90.00
_cell.angle_beta   90.00
_cell.angle_gamma   90.00
#
_symmetry.space_group_name_H-M   'P 1'
#
loop_
_entity.id
_entity.type
_entity.pdbx_description
1 polymer ?
#
loop_
_entity_poly.entity_id
_entity_poly.type
_entity_poly.pdbx_seq_one_letter_code
_entity_poly.pdbx_strand_id
1 'polypeptide(L)'
;MQYEKGLVLLGSMGALSLMTILSVVIGRIFHSVPAQFQTTLPIGEYAAVTLLMFFGLKSIKDAWDLPTNDVKSGNESSPELDEYSEAEKLVKVSKLLTNPFEIVWKSFSLVFFAEWGDRSMLATIALGAAQSPWGVATGAIAGHLVATSIAILGGAFLANYISEKLVGYLGGVLFLVFAVATFFGFF
;
A
#
# COMPACT_ATOMS: atom_id res chain seq x y z
N MET A 1 -22.68 3.29 -1.64
CA MET A 1 -21.21 3.22 -1.73
C MET A 1 -20.48 4.57 -1.66
N GLN A 2 -21.06 5.74 -1.98
CA GLN A 2 -20.32 7.03 -1.87
C GLN A 2 -19.96 7.42 -0.42
N TYR A 3 -20.83 7.13 0.55
CA TYR A 3 -20.56 7.35 1.98
C TYR A 3 -19.36 6.54 2.50
N GLU A 4 -19.16 5.31 2.00
CA GLU A 4 -18.01 4.48 2.38
C GLU A 4 -16.69 5.07 1.87
N LYS A 5 -16.67 5.68 0.69
CA LYS A 5 -15.47 6.31 0.13
C LYS A 5 -14.99 7.48 1.00
N GLY A 6 -15.92 8.28 1.52
CA GLY A 6 -15.60 9.37 2.44
C GLY A 6 -15.04 8.87 3.78
N LEU A 7 -15.58 7.77 4.30
CA LEU A 7 -15.09 7.14 5.54
C LEU A 7 -13.70 6.51 5.37
N VAL A 8 -13.44 5.86 4.23
CA VAL A 8 -12.12 5.33 3.88
C VAL A 8 -11.11 6.47 3.70
N LEU A 9 -11.49 7.57 3.05
CA LEU A 9 -10.66 8.76 2.93
C LEU A 9 -10.32 9.34 4.31
N LEU A 10 -11.30 9.43 5.21
CA LEU A 10 -11.07 9.93 6.56
C LEU A 10 -10.11 9.05 7.35
N GLY A 11 -10.26 7.72 7.28
CA GLY A 11 -9.34 6.77 7.93
C GLY A 11 -7.92 6.85 7.38
N SER A 12 -7.77 6.82 6.05
CA SER A 12 -6.47 6.92 5.38
C SER A 12 -5.77 8.27 5.63
N MET A 13 -6.50 9.39 5.55
CA MET A 13 -5.96 10.71 5.85
C MET A 13 -5.57 10.87 7.32
N GLY A 14 -6.32 10.26 8.24
CA GLY A 14 -5.96 10.21 9.65
C GLY A 14 -4.62 9.49 9.86
N ALA A 15 -4.43 8.35 9.20
CA ALA A 15 -3.19 7.58 9.28
C ALA A 15 -1.99 8.35 8.72
N LEU A 16 -2.11 8.89 7.50
CA LEU A 16 -1.06 9.65 6.83
C LEU A 16 -0.71 10.94 7.59
N SER A 17 -1.71 11.63 8.14
CA SER A 17 -1.49 12.84 8.94
C SER A 17 -0.75 12.53 10.24
N LEU A 18 -1.17 11.47 10.94
CA LEU A 18 -0.51 11.04 12.18
C LEU A 18 0.94 10.62 11.92
N MET A 19 1.17 9.82 10.88
CA MET A 19 2.50 9.44 10.43
C MET A 19 3.36 10.66 10.07
N THR A 20 2.81 11.63 9.34
CA THR A 20 3.52 12.86 8.95
C THR A 20 3.92 13.67 10.18
N ILE A 21 3.01 13.87 11.13
CA ILE A 21 3.29 14.62 12.36
C ILE A 21 4.38 13.93 13.17
N LEU A 22 4.28 12.61 13.35
CA LEU A 22 5.31 11.82 14.03
C LEU A 22 6.66 11.98 13.33
N SER A 23 6.69 11.88 12.00
CA SER A 23 7.90 12.03 11.19
C SER A 23 8.54 13.40 11.35
N VAL A 24 7.74 14.48 11.34
CA VAL A 24 8.23 15.85 11.53
C VAL A 24 8.75 16.06 12.96
N VAL A 25 8.07 15.53 13.97
CA VAL A 25 8.52 15.60 15.37
C VAL A 25 9.84 14.85 15.53
N ILE A 26 9.93 13.64 14.97
CA ILE A 26 11.16 12.85 14.94
C ILE A 26 12.26 13.63 14.22
N GLY A 27 12.01 14.18 13.04
CA GLY A 27 12.97 15.02 12.30
C GLY A 27 13.48 16.20 13.13
N ARG A 28 12.61 16.84 13.90
CA ARG A 28 12.99 17.91 14.83
C ARG A 28 13.89 17.43 15.96
N ILE A 29 13.61 16.25 16.52
CA ILE A 29 14.43 15.62 17.55
C ILE A 29 15.78 15.18 16.97
N PHE A 30 15.81 14.69 15.73
CA PHE A 30 17.01 14.20 15.03
C PHE A 30 18.03 15.29 14.68
N HIS A 31 17.67 16.57 14.74
CA HIS A 31 18.65 17.66 14.80
C HIS A 31 19.62 17.51 16.01
N SER A 32 19.29 16.65 16.98
CA SER A 32 20.09 16.41 18.20
C SER A 32 20.88 15.09 18.19
N VAL A 33 20.84 14.27 17.12
CA VAL A 33 21.47 12.93 17.09
C VAL A 33 22.60 12.87 16.05
N PRO A 34 23.82 12.41 16.40
CA PRO A 34 24.94 12.29 15.46
C PRO A 34 24.63 11.32 14.33
N ALA A 35 25.26 11.53 13.16
CA ALA A 35 25.12 10.77 11.92
C ALA A 35 25.56 9.27 11.97
N GLN A 36 25.65 8.67 13.15
CA GLN A 36 26.24 7.35 13.40
C GLN A 36 25.26 6.18 13.19
N PHE A 37 24.01 6.43 12.80
CA PHE A 37 23.02 5.38 12.48
C PHE A 37 22.95 5.05 10.96
N GLN A 38 24.01 5.35 10.21
CA GLN A 38 24.16 4.90 8.82
C GLN A 38 24.77 3.49 8.75
N THR A 39 24.22 2.53 9.50
CA THR A 39 24.49 1.13 9.18
C THR A 39 23.63 0.76 7.98
N THR A 40 24.17 1.08 6.79
CA THR A 40 23.76 0.56 5.48
C THR A 40 24.04 -0.94 5.45
N LEU A 41 23.37 -1.72 6.30
CA LEU A 41 23.44 -3.16 6.18
C LEU A 41 22.60 -3.54 4.95
N PRO A 42 23.19 -4.20 3.93
CA PRO A 42 22.50 -4.55 2.69
C PRO A 42 21.38 -5.58 2.87
N ILE A 43 21.08 -5.95 4.11
CA ILE A 43 19.99 -6.83 4.52
C ILE A 43 18.65 -6.31 3.98
N GLY A 44 18.46 -4.98 3.99
CA GLY A 44 17.26 -4.35 3.44
C GLY A 44 17.10 -4.57 1.93
N GLU A 45 18.19 -4.44 1.17
CA GLU A 45 18.20 -4.66 -0.28
C GLU A 45 17.94 -6.13 -0.62
N TYR A 46 18.62 -7.07 0.05
CA TYR A 46 18.40 -8.50 -0.18
C TYR A 46 16.98 -8.93 0.21
N ALA A 47 16.44 -8.41 1.32
CA ALA A 47 15.07 -8.67 1.73
C ALA A 47 14.06 -8.10 0.72
N ALA A 48 14.27 -6.87 0.25
CA ALA A 48 13.44 -6.24 -0.77
C ALA A 48 13.46 -7.03 -2.08
N VAL A 49 14.64 -7.43 -2.59
CA VAL A 49 14.76 -8.25 -3.80
C VAL A 49 14.03 -9.57 -3.64
N THR A 50 14.20 -10.26 -2.51
CA THR A 50 13.55 -11.55 -2.24
C THR A 50 12.02 -11.41 -2.21
N LEU A 51 11.51 -10.41 -1.51
CA LEU A 51 10.07 -10.15 -1.41
C LEU A 51 9.48 -9.73 -2.76
N LEU A 52 10.14 -8.82 -3.49
CA LEU A 52 9.69 -8.36 -4.80
C LEU A 52 9.69 -9.50 -5.82
N MET A 53 10.70 -10.38 -5.80
CA MET A 53 10.71 -11.56 -6.66
C MET A 53 9.59 -12.53 -6.30
N PHE A 54 9.38 -12.80 -5.01
CA PHE A 54 8.30 -13.67 -4.52
C PHE A 54 6.91 -13.13 -4.90
N PHE A 55 6.62 -11.88 -4.57
CA PHE A 55 5.33 -11.26 -4.89
C PHE A 55 5.13 -11.07 -6.40
N GLY A 56 6.20 -10.79 -7.15
CA GLY A 56 6.15 -10.67 -8.60
C GLY A 56 5.72 -11.96 -9.27
N LEU A 57 6.37 -13.07 -8.94
CA LEU A 57 6.01 -14.39 -9.46
C LEU A 57 4.63 -14.84 -8.99
N LYS A 58 4.31 -14.62 -7.70
CA LYS A 58 3.00 -14.96 -7.15
C LYS A 58 1.88 -14.21 -7.87
N SER A 59 2.02 -12.90 -8.05
CA SER A 59 1.01 -12.06 -8.72
C SER A 59 0.76 -12.49 -10.18
N ILE A 60 1.79 -12.94 -10.90
CA ILE A 60 1.65 -13.48 -12.26
C ILE A 60 0.94 -14.84 -12.23
N LYS A 61 1.28 -15.71 -11.28
CA LYS A 61 0.62 -17.02 -11.12
C LYS A 61 -0.86 -16.85 -10.80
N ASP A 62 -1.19 -16.01 -9.82
CA ASP A 62 -2.56 -15.72 -9.42
C ASP A 62 -3.37 -15.11 -10.60
N ALA A 63 -2.72 -14.28 -11.44
CA ALA A 63 -3.32 -13.74 -12.66
C ALA A 63 -3.63 -14.80 -13.72
N TRP A 64 -2.79 -15.83 -13.81
CA TRP A 64 -2.96 -16.93 -14.75
C TRP A 64 -4.09 -17.88 -14.34
N ASP A 65 -4.17 -18.19 -13.04
CA ASP A 65 -5.13 -19.14 -12.47
C ASP A 65 -6.57 -18.60 -12.37
N LEU A 66 -6.77 -17.30 -12.56
CA LEU A 66 -8.10 -16.72 -12.69
C LEU A 66 -8.87 -17.36 -13.88
N PRO A 67 -10.11 -17.82 -13.72
CA PRO A 67 -10.86 -18.42 -14.83
C PRO A 67 -11.18 -17.36 -15.90
N THR A 68 -10.68 -17.57 -17.11
CA THR A 68 -11.13 -16.83 -18.30
C THR A 68 -12.48 -17.41 -18.71
N ASN A 69 -13.47 -16.56 -18.94
CA ASN A 69 -14.82 -16.96 -19.33
C ASN A 69 -14.88 -17.62 -20.72
N ASP A 70 -14.37 -18.85 -20.84
CA ASP A 70 -14.61 -19.75 -21.96
C ASP A 70 -14.81 -21.18 -21.41
N VAL A 71 -16.07 -21.62 -21.50
CA VAL A 71 -16.67 -22.95 -21.34
C VAL A 71 -15.73 -24.14 -21.01
N LYS A 72 -15.98 -24.73 -19.81
CA LYS A 72 -15.84 -26.15 -19.38
C LYS A 72 -14.62 -26.94 -19.87
N SER A 73 -13.79 -27.39 -18.92
CA SER A 73 -13.63 -28.82 -18.58
C SER A 73 -12.58 -29.01 -17.48
N GLY A 74 -12.90 -29.86 -16.50
CA GLY A 74 -11.89 -30.62 -15.77
C GLY A 74 -11.52 -30.11 -14.38
N ASN A 75 -12.19 -30.69 -13.37
CA ASN A 75 -11.72 -30.93 -12.01
C ASN A 75 -10.25 -30.58 -11.74
N GLU A 76 -10.03 -29.46 -11.07
CA GLU A 76 -9.09 -29.35 -9.96
C GLU A 76 -9.61 -28.20 -9.10
N SER A 77 -10.51 -28.55 -8.17
CA SER A 77 -10.93 -27.68 -7.08
C SER A 77 -9.70 -27.42 -6.20
N SER A 78 -8.93 -26.38 -6.53
CA SER A 78 -7.90 -25.87 -5.63
C SER A 78 -8.58 -25.46 -4.33
N PRO A 79 -8.21 -26.05 -3.18
CA PRO A 79 -8.82 -25.74 -1.88
C PRO A 79 -8.71 -24.24 -1.53
N GLU A 80 -7.72 -23.56 -2.09
CA GLU A 80 -7.54 -22.12 -1.91
C GLU A 80 -8.62 -21.27 -2.61
N LEU A 81 -9.12 -21.68 -3.79
CA LEU A 81 -10.17 -20.94 -4.52
C LEU A 81 -11.51 -20.95 -3.77
N ASP A 82 -11.81 -22.05 -3.08
CA ASP A 82 -12.96 -22.15 -2.18
C ASP A 82 -12.77 -21.28 -0.92
N GLU A 83 -11.55 -21.22 -0.37
CA GLU A 83 -11.21 -20.38 0.79
C GLU A 83 -11.27 -18.88 0.45
N TYR A 84 -10.86 -18.45 -0.74
CA TYR A 84 -11.03 -17.07 -1.23
C TYR A 84 -12.49 -16.70 -1.44
N SER A 85 -13.31 -17.60 -2.01
CA SER A 85 -14.75 -17.38 -2.22
C SER A 85 -15.52 -17.30 -0.89
N GLU A 86 -15.14 -18.11 0.09
CA GLU A 86 -15.71 -18.08 1.43
C GLU A 86 -15.26 -16.85 2.21
N ALA A 87 -13.97 -16.48 2.15
CA ALA A 87 -13.46 -15.22 2.69
C ALA A 87 -14.15 -14.01 2.04
N GLU A 88 -14.39 -14.02 0.73
CA GLU A 88 -15.11 -12.95 0.04
C GLU A 88 -16.55 -12.84 0.54
N LYS A 89 -17.26 -13.96 0.72
CA LYS A 89 -18.62 -13.99 1.28
C LYS A 89 -18.66 -13.49 2.73
N LEU A 90 -17.73 -13.91 3.57
CA LEU A 90 -17.64 -13.45 4.97
C LEU A 90 -17.27 -11.96 5.05
N VAL A 91 -16.37 -11.48 4.18
CA VAL A 91 -16.04 -10.05 4.05
C VAL A 91 -17.24 -9.24 3.56
N LYS A 92 -18.04 -9.79 2.64
CA LYS A 92 -19.24 -9.13 2.09
C LYS A 92 -20.39 -9.06 3.10
N VAL A 93 -20.55 -10.10 3.93
CA VAL A 93 -21.50 -10.12 5.06
C VAL A 93 -21.04 -9.17 6.17
N SER A 94 -19.73 -9.14 6.48
CA SER A 94 -19.16 -8.16 7.42
C SER A 94 -19.36 -6.71 6.93
N LYS A 95 -19.14 -6.45 5.63
CA LYS A 95 -19.43 -5.16 4.97
C LYS A 95 -20.90 -4.73 5.12
N LEU A 96 -21.84 -5.66 5.20
CA LEU A 96 -23.27 -5.37 5.34
C LEU A 96 -23.67 -4.95 6.78
N LEU A 97 -22.81 -5.25 7.77
CA LEU A 97 -23.02 -4.97 9.21
C LEU A 97 -21.96 -4.02 9.80
N THR A 98 -21.21 -3.30 8.96
CA THR A 98 -20.07 -2.50 9.44
C THR A 98 -20.54 -1.13 9.97
N ASN A 99 -20.23 -0.84 11.24
CA ASN A 99 -20.41 0.50 11.79
C ASN A 99 -19.49 1.51 11.08
N PRO A 100 -19.89 2.77 10.87
CA PRO A 100 -19.06 3.77 10.18
C PRO A 100 -17.68 3.95 10.85
N PHE A 101 -17.60 3.80 12.17
CA PHE A 101 -16.36 3.83 12.93
C PHE A 101 -15.42 2.67 12.60
N GLU A 102 -15.96 1.47 12.35
CA GLU A 102 -15.17 0.29 12.02
C GLU A 102 -14.53 0.42 10.62
N ILE A 103 -15.23 1.04 9.65
CA ILE A 103 -14.67 1.35 8.32
C ILE A 103 -13.46 2.30 8.45
N VAL A 104 -13.63 3.37 9.24
CA VAL A 104 -12.57 4.35 9.50
C VAL A 104 -11.38 3.67 10.17
N TRP A 105 -11.62 2.88 11.22
CA TRP A 105 -10.56 2.18 11.96
C TRP A 105 -9.81 1.18 11.10
N LYS A 106 -10.50 0.33 10.33
CA LYS A 106 -9.87 -0.63 9.41
C LYS A 106 -9.01 0.08 8.38
N SER A 107 -9.54 1.15 7.76
CA SER A 107 -8.81 1.93 6.75
C SER A 107 -7.61 2.64 7.35
N PHE A 108 -7.76 3.23 8.55
CA PHE A 108 -6.68 3.85 9.31
C PHE A 108 -5.56 2.85 9.60
N SER A 109 -5.88 1.71 10.23
CA SER A 109 -4.87 0.73 10.63
C SER A 109 -4.14 0.16 9.41
N LEU A 110 -4.87 -0.16 8.34
CA LEU A 110 -4.27 -0.69 7.12
C LEU A 110 -3.28 0.30 6.50
N VAL A 111 -3.67 1.57 6.36
CA VAL A 111 -2.79 2.61 5.78
C VAL A 111 -1.64 2.93 6.73
N PHE A 112 -1.89 3.04 8.03
CA PHE A 112 -0.87 3.34 9.02
C PHE A 112 0.24 2.31 9.02
N PHE A 113 -0.09 1.02 9.07
CA PHE A 113 0.91 -0.05 9.04
C PHE A 113 1.57 -0.21 7.66
N ALA A 114 0.84 0.04 6.56
CA ALA A 114 1.41 -0.02 5.21
C ALA A 114 2.45 1.07 4.96
N GLU A 115 2.23 2.27 5.49
CA GLU A 115 3.12 3.43 5.31
C GLU A 115 4.16 3.55 6.44
N TRP A 116 4.06 2.74 7.49
CA TRP A 116 4.97 2.80 8.62
C TRP A 116 6.40 2.40 8.21
N GLY A 117 7.33 3.34 8.31
CA GLY A 117 8.73 3.12 7.96
C GLY A 117 9.00 3.12 6.46
N ASP A 118 8.05 3.55 5.63
CA ASP A 118 8.29 3.73 4.20
C ASP A 118 9.25 4.90 3.91
N ARG A 119 9.78 4.95 2.69
CA ARG A 119 10.56 6.05 2.12
C ARG A 119 9.89 7.40 2.31
N SER A 120 8.56 7.47 2.21
CA SER A 120 7.79 8.71 2.49
C SER A 120 8.00 9.21 3.93
N MET A 121 8.08 8.31 4.92
CA MET A 121 8.38 8.61 6.32
C MET A 121 9.78 9.19 6.48
N LEU A 122 10.79 8.50 5.92
CA LEU A 122 12.19 8.90 6.02
C LEU A 122 12.44 10.24 5.32
N ALA A 123 11.81 10.47 4.16
CA ALA A 123 11.87 11.74 3.45
C ALA A 123 11.27 12.88 4.30
N THR A 124 10.14 12.64 4.96
CA THR A 124 9.48 13.62 5.83
C THR A 124 10.30 13.92 7.09
N ILE A 125 10.95 12.91 7.69
CA ILE A 125 11.89 13.09 8.81
C ILE A 125 13.07 13.97 8.37
N ALA A 126 13.70 13.64 7.25
CA ALA A 126 14.84 14.40 6.72
C ALA A 126 14.45 15.86 6.39
N LEU A 127 13.30 16.06 5.75
CA LEU A 127 12.81 17.39 5.40
C LEU A 127 12.39 18.18 6.64
N GLY A 128 11.76 17.54 7.63
CA GLY A 128 11.40 18.15 8.91
C GLY A 128 12.61 18.53 9.79
N ALA A 129 13.73 17.83 9.62
CA ALA A 129 15.01 18.19 10.23
C ALA A 129 15.66 19.40 9.53
N ALA A 130 15.54 19.48 8.19
CA ALA A 130 16.20 20.50 7.38
C ALA A 130 15.41 21.80 7.19
N GLN A 131 14.07 21.75 7.24
CA GLN A 131 13.17 22.85 6.89
C GLN A 131 12.17 23.17 8.01
N SER A 132 11.28 24.14 7.79
CA SER A 132 10.29 24.53 8.80
C SER A 132 9.29 23.39 9.08
N PRO A 133 9.16 22.91 10.34
CA PRO A 133 8.30 21.76 10.67
C PRO A 133 6.84 21.97 10.25
N TRP A 134 6.33 23.18 10.45
CA TRP A 134 4.97 23.54 10.07
C TRP A 134 4.76 23.55 8.56
N GLY A 135 5.75 24.03 7.79
CA GLY A 135 5.69 24.01 6.32
C GLY A 135 5.75 22.59 5.78
N VAL A 136 6.63 21.75 6.34
CA VAL A 136 6.74 20.33 5.96
C VAL A 136 5.48 19.56 6.31
N ALA A 137 4.96 19.68 7.53
CA ALA A 137 3.77 18.96 7.94
C ALA A 137 2.55 19.35 7.09
N THR A 138 2.31 20.64 6.90
CA THR A 138 1.15 21.11 6.12
C THR A 138 1.28 20.77 4.63
N GLY A 139 2.47 20.93 4.05
CA GLY A 139 2.74 20.57 2.66
C GLY A 139 2.60 19.06 2.39
N ALA A 140 3.18 18.22 3.25
CA ALA A 140 3.09 16.77 3.13
C ALA A 140 1.65 16.27 3.29
N ILE A 141 0.92 16.74 4.31
CA ILE A 141 -0.51 16.39 4.50
C ILE A 141 -1.35 16.83 3.29
N ALA A 142 -1.12 18.03 2.76
CA ALA A 142 -1.82 18.50 1.57
C ALA A 142 -1.50 17.64 0.34
N GLY A 143 -0.23 17.29 0.12
CA GLY A 143 0.20 16.40 -0.95
C GLY A 143 -0.44 15.02 -0.86
N HIS A 144 -0.42 14.41 0.33
CA HIS A 144 -1.09 13.14 0.62
C HIS A 144 -2.60 13.20 0.39
N LEU A 145 -3.24 14.31 0.75
CA LEU A 145 -4.66 14.52 0.50
C LEU A 145 -4.98 14.52 -1.00
N VAL A 146 -4.18 15.23 -1.79
CA VAL A 146 -4.36 15.28 -3.25
C VAL A 146 -4.11 13.90 -3.87
N ALA A 147 -3.00 13.25 -3.53
CA ALA A 147 -2.66 11.93 -4.05
C ALA A 147 -3.72 10.88 -3.70
N THR A 148 -4.14 10.82 -2.43
CA THR A 148 -5.17 9.87 -1.96
C THR A 148 -6.53 10.15 -2.59
N SER A 149 -6.90 11.42 -2.77
CA SER A 149 -8.15 11.79 -3.43
C SER A 149 -8.16 11.33 -4.89
N ILE A 150 -7.05 11.52 -5.61
CA ILE A 150 -6.89 11.03 -6.99
C ILE A 150 -6.96 9.50 -7.02
N ALA A 151 -6.33 8.80 -6.07
CA ALA A 151 -6.36 7.34 -6.01
C ALA A 151 -7.79 6.80 -5.76
N ILE A 152 -8.56 7.42 -4.87
CA ILE A 152 -9.94 6.98 -4.55
C ILE A 152 -10.90 7.27 -5.71
N LEU A 153 -10.79 8.45 -6.32
CA LEU A 153 -11.64 8.84 -7.46
C LEU A 153 -11.26 8.06 -8.73
N GLY A 154 -9.96 8.02 -9.04
CA GLY A 154 -9.41 7.36 -10.20
C GLY A 154 -9.47 5.84 -10.11
N GLY A 155 -9.21 5.25 -8.94
CA GLY A 155 -9.25 3.80 -8.74
C GLY A 155 -10.65 3.22 -8.98
N ALA A 156 -11.69 3.92 -8.55
CA ALA A 156 -13.07 3.50 -8.83
C ALA A 156 -13.43 3.59 -10.32
N PHE A 157 -12.84 4.53 -11.06
CA PHE A 157 -13.02 4.61 -12.52
C PHE A 157 -12.24 3.50 -13.22
N LEU A 158 -10.97 3.32 -12.86
CA LEU A 158 -10.04 2.39 -13.48
C LEU A 158 -10.44 0.92 -13.27
N ALA A 159 -11.01 0.60 -12.11
CA ALA A 159 -11.53 -0.73 -11.81
C ALA A 159 -12.67 -1.20 -12.75
N ASN A 160 -13.36 -0.28 -13.43
CA ASN A 160 -14.38 -0.65 -14.43
C ASN A 160 -13.78 -0.99 -15.81
N TYR A 161 -12.52 -0.60 -16.06
CA TYR A 161 -11.87 -0.76 -17.37
C TYR A 161 -10.73 -1.78 -17.36
N ILE A 162 -10.14 -2.09 -16.21
CA ILE A 162 -9.02 -3.03 -16.08
C ILE A 162 -9.52 -4.32 -15.45
N SER A 163 -9.25 -5.47 -16.10
CA SER A 163 -9.56 -6.78 -15.56
C SER A 163 -8.59 -7.17 -14.43
N GLU A 164 -9.07 -7.97 -13.47
CA GLU A 164 -8.24 -8.46 -12.36
C GLU A 164 -7.00 -9.22 -12.85
N LYS A 165 -7.12 -9.96 -13.97
CA LYS A 165 -5.98 -10.59 -14.65
C LYS A 165 -4.93 -9.56 -15.06
N LEU A 166 -5.34 -8.46 -15.71
CA LEU A 166 -4.41 -7.41 -16.13
C LEU A 166 -3.75 -6.73 -14.93
N VAL A 167 -4.49 -6.49 -13.84
CA VAL A 167 -3.91 -5.94 -12.60
C VAL A 167 -2.85 -6.89 -12.04
N GLY A 168 -3.13 -8.19 -11.98
CA GLY A 168 -2.18 -9.19 -11.49
C GLY A 168 -0.93 -9.33 -12.36
N TYR A 169 -1.07 -9.33 -13.70
CA TYR A 169 0.08 -9.35 -14.60
C TYR A 169 0.91 -8.07 -14.51
N LEU A 170 0.28 -6.89 -14.57
CA LEU A 170 0.99 -5.61 -14.51
C LEU A 170 1.70 -5.43 -13.16
N GLY A 171 1.02 -5.75 -12.06
CA GLY A 171 1.60 -5.71 -10.72
C GLY A 171 2.77 -6.67 -10.58
N GLY A 172 2.62 -7.90 -11.09
CA GLY A 172 3.66 -8.91 -11.02
C GLY A 172 4.90 -8.56 -11.85
N VAL A 173 4.72 -8.09 -13.09
CA VAL A 173 5.81 -7.60 -13.94
C VAL A 173 6.50 -6.40 -13.27
N LEU A 174 5.74 -5.46 -12.71
CA LEU A 174 6.30 -4.29 -12.04
C LEU A 174 7.15 -4.69 -10.82
N PHE A 175 6.70 -5.63 -10.01
CA PHE A 175 7.49 -6.18 -8.90
C PHE A 175 8.78 -6.85 -9.38
N LEU A 176 8.74 -7.63 -10.46
CA LEU A 176 9.95 -8.24 -11.02
C LEU A 176 10.94 -7.19 -11.55
N VAL A 177 10.44 -6.14 -12.22
CA VAL A 177 11.27 -5.01 -12.68
C VAL A 177 11.93 -4.32 -11.49
N PHE A 178 11.18 -4.04 -10.42
CA PHE A 178 11.77 -3.45 -9.20
C PHE A 178 12.74 -4.39 -8.49
N ALA A 179 12.50 -5.71 -8.49
CA ALA A 179 13.43 -6.69 -7.93
C ALA A 179 14.78 -6.62 -8.65
N VAL A 180 14.74 -6.63 -9.99
CA VAL A 180 15.95 -6.52 -10.83
C VAL A 180 16.62 -5.17 -10.65
N ALA A 181 15.86 -4.08 -10.64
CA ALA A 181 16.42 -2.74 -10.45
C ALA A 181 17.09 -2.57 -9.08
N THR A 182 16.46 -3.09 -8.02
CA THR A 182 17.03 -3.10 -6.66
C THR A 182 18.29 -3.96 -6.61
N PHE A 183 18.28 -5.12 -7.26
CA PHE A 183 19.46 -6.01 -7.32
C PHE A 183 20.67 -5.36 -8.00
N PHE A 184 20.45 -4.54 -9.03
CA PHE A 184 21.51 -3.78 -9.70
C PHE A 184 21.88 -2.46 -8.99
N GLY A 185 21.25 -2.15 -7.85
CA GLY A 185 21.54 -0.94 -7.08
C GLY A 185 21.07 0.35 -7.75
N PHE A 186 20.03 0.30 -8.59
CA PHE A 186 19.41 1.52 -9.12
C PHE A 186 18.63 2.31 -8.06
N PHE A 187 18.36 1.73 -6.88
CA PHE A 187 17.46 2.24 -5.84
C PHE A 187 17.93 1.98 -4.42
#